data_AF-A0A8J6TBD1-F1
#
_entry.id   AF-A0A8J6TBD1-F1
#
_cell.length_a   1.000
_cell.length_b   1.000
_cell.length_c   1.000
_cell.angle_alpha   90.00
_cell.angle_beta   90.00
_cell.angle_gamma   90.00
#
_symmetry.space_group_name_H-M   'P 1'
#
loop_
_entity.id
_entity.type
_entity.pdbx_description
1 polymer ?
#
loop_
_entity_poly.entity_id
_entity_poly.type
_entity_poly.pdbx_seq_one_letter_code
_entity_poly.pdbx_strand_id
1 'polypeptide(L)'
;MNIRKLLIVNIIVTCAILFASIVIAQTDFGKNCLYMAYDYKKLKDYKKALEYCDKAIDAIRQEKKDVINKNLLSEAHYLKANVFIYMQMDEKDIENELLKALIANPDYEPPEEYSKHSAIVKLLIKAKSRYEEEIQRSFDKALNYFAQGKYCLAMAILEPIATKCRNPEVALNILKSCQIKCTDTRLPPRQVVTPSPPSPRVTPLSPPPQAAPPPAPEVIPSPQPGKFKKIGIFPVIYVDLCKDDYSEKVKAIISQNSICEELKKHDIKIQFDIIDDAEAGKFKTDYNFEDFNPFVINANRLYVEKITMDNILEGVKPEAVWGKLFTSLAFKLKKMCQSKGIDYALFIKMTIPKKKDENSNISITMNLYNMDDPQKPAVNKKWEHIEILKYVKTKLPKMAKYLERYFRKEIGL
;
A
#
# COMPACT_ATOMS: atom_id res chain seq x y z
N MET A 1 -22.44 40.41 5.31
CA MET A 1 -21.17 39.67 5.20
C MET A 1 -20.91 39.38 3.73
N ASN A 2 -19.73 39.76 3.19
CA ASN A 2 -19.51 39.87 1.75
C ASN A 2 -19.29 38.48 1.11
N ILE A 3 -20.14 38.07 0.15
CA ILE A 3 -20.12 36.74 -0.50
C ILE A 3 -18.72 36.40 -1.06
N ARG A 4 -17.98 37.40 -1.54
CA ARG A 4 -16.60 37.25 -2.01
C ARG A 4 -15.62 36.78 -0.93
N LYS A 5 -15.78 37.23 0.32
CA LYS A 5 -14.91 36.80 1.43
C LYS A 5 -15.21 35.35 1.83
N LEU A 6 -16.47 34.93 1.77
CA LEU A 6 -16.87 33.56 2.05
C LEU A 6 -16.32 32.58 1.00
N LEU A 7 -16.34 32.96 -0.28
CA LEU A 7 -15.84 32.14 -1.38
C LEU A 7 -14.30 31.92 -1.30
N ILE A 8 -13.55 32.98 -0.99
CA ILE A 8 -12.08 32.90 -0.85
C ILE A 8 -11.69 32.01 0.34
N VAL A 9 -12.38 32.13 1.48
CA VAL A 9 -12.13 31.28 2.64
C VAL A 9 -12.42 29.82 2.32
N ASN A 10 -13.52 29.52 1.61
CA ASN A 10 -13.83 28.15 1.22
C ASN A 10 -12.76 27.56 0.30
N ILE A 11 -12.32 28.29 -0.73
CA ILE A 11 -11.27 27.80 -1.64
C ILE A 11 -9.97 27.51 -0.89
N ILE A 12 -9.55 28.39 0.02
CA ILE A 12 -8.32 28.19 0.81
C ILE A 12 -8.45 26.95 1.71
N VAL A 13 -9.60 26.77 2.36
CA VAL A 13 -9.86 25.61 3.24
C VAL A 13 -9.91 24.31 2.42
N THR A 14 -10.60 24.29 1.26
CA THR A 14 -10.65 23.10 0.40
C THR A 14 -9.28 22.75 -0.18
N CYS A 15 -8.49 23.75 -0.61
CA CYS A 15 -7.11 23.52 -1.05
C CYS A 15 -6.21 23.01 0.08
N ALA A 16 -6.35 23.53 1.30
CA ALA A 16 -5.59 23.07 2.46
C ALA A 16 -5.97 21.62 2.84
N ILE A 17 -7.24 21.25 2.77
CA ILE A 17 -7.71 19.88 3.02
C ILE A 17 -7.20 18.93 1.93
N LEU A 18 -7.24 19.32 0.65
CA LEU A 18 -6.70 18.54 -0.47
C LEU A 18 -5.18 18.34 -0.33
N PHE A 19 -4.44 19.41 0.03
CA PHE A 19 -3.00 19.30 0.29
C PHE A 19 -2.70 18.41 1.50
N ALA A 20 -3.45 18.55 2.60
CA ALA A 20 -3.30 17.68 3.76
C ALA A 20 -3.59 16.21 3.40
N SER A 21 -4.59 15.94 2.58
CA SER A 21 -4.95 14.59 2.13
C SER A 21 -3.88 13.96 1.24
N ILE A 22 -3.26 14.75 0.36
CA ILE A 22 -2.14 14.30 -0.49
C ILE A 22 -0.89 14.04 0.35
N VAL A 23 -0.62 14.89 1.35
CA VAL A 23 0.52 14.71 2.27
C VAL A 23 0.32 13.48 3.17
N ILE A 24 -0.89 13.24 3.68
CA ILE A 24 -1.22 12.05 4.48
C ILE A 24 -1.17 10.77 3.64
N ALA A 25 -1.55 10.81 2.36
CA ALA A 25 -1.42 9.67 1.46
C ALA A 25 0.04 9.34 1.11
N GLN A 26 0.94 10.34 1.17
CA GLN A 26 2.37 10.13 0.97
C GLN A 26 3.07 9.54 2.20
N THR A 27 2.63 9.87 3.43
CA THR A 27 3.28 9.41 4.67
C THR A 27 3.20 7.91 4.96
N ASP A 28 2.36 7.17 4.23
CA ASP A 28 2.28 5.70 4.37
C ASP A 28 2.75 4.94 3.11
N PHE A 29 3.22 5.63 2.07
CA PHE A 29 3.58 4.97 0.81
C PHE A 29 4.76 4.00 0.99
N GLY A 30 5.81 4.41 1.71
CA GLY A 30 6.97 3.57 1.97
C GLY A 30 6.62 2.31 2.78
N LYS A 31 5.79 2.48 3.82
CA LYS A 31 5.29 1.39 4.66
C LYS A 31 4.41 0.41 3.90
N ASN A 32 3.51 0.90 3.04
CA ASN A 32 2.69 0.06 2.18
C ASN A 32 3.54 -0.73 1.17
N CYS A 33 4.57 -0.12 0.59
CA CYS A 33 5.52 -0.83 -0.28
C CYS A 33 6.26 -1.93 0.49
N LEU A 34 6.66 -1.67 1.73
CA LEU A 34 7.31 -2.68 2.57
C LEU A 34 6.37 -3.88 2.84
N TYR A 35 5.10 -3.66 3.15
CA TYR A 35 4.12 -4.74 3.30
C TYR A 35 3.92 -5.55 2.02
N MET A 36 3.85 -4.88 0.86
CA MET A 36 3.77 -5.58 -0.43
C MET A 36 5.02 -6.43 -0.68
N ALA A 37 6.21 -5.95 -0.31
CA ALA A 37 7.44 -6.73 -0.42
C ALA A 37 7.39 -8.01 0.44
N TYR A 38 6.87 -7.93 1.66
CA TYR A 38 6.63 -9.10 2.52
C TYR A 38 5.69 -10.11 1.88
N ASP A 39 4.58 -9.65 1.30
CA ASP A 39 3.59 -10.53 0.67
C ASP A 39 4.15 -11.22 -0.56
N TYR A 40 4.85 -10.50 -1.44
CA TYR A 40 5.50 -11.13 -2.59
C TYR A 40 6.61 -12.10 -2.20
N LYS A 41 7.37 -11.81 -1.13
CA LYS A 41 8.33 -12.76 -0.57
C LYS A 41 7.63 -14.05 -0.12
N LYS A 42 6.51 -13.96 0.61
CA LYS A 42 5.73 -15.14 1.04
C LYS A 42 5.20 -15.96 -0.15
N LEU A 43 4.81 -15.28 -1.22
CA LEU A 43 4.39 -15.90 -2.48
C LEU A 43 5.57 -16.45 -3.32
N LYS A 44 6.81 -16.29 -2.84
CA LYS A 44 8.05 -16.66 -3.55
C LYS A 44 8.27 -15.93 -4.88
N ASP A 45 7.59 -14.80 -5.10
CA ASP A 45 7.88 -13.90 -6.21
C ASP A 45 8.99 -12.92 -5.78
N TYR A 46 10.21 -13.45 -5.72
CA TYR A 46 11.36 -12.70 -5.19
C TYR A 46 11.74 -11.48 -6.03
N LYS A 47 11.45 -11.52 -7.34
CA LYS A 47 11.70 -10.37 -8.22
C LYS A 47 10.80 -9.19 -7.87
N LYS A 48 9.49 -9.44 -7.67
CA LYS A 48 8.58 -8.38 -7.21
C LYS A 48 8.86 -7.97 -5.78
N ALA A 49 9.17 -8.92 -4.90
CA ALA A 49 9.54 -8.60 -3.52
C ALA A 49 10.72 -7.60 -3.47
N LEU A 50 11.74 -7.83 -4.31
CA LEU A 50 12.88 -6.94 -4.45
C LEU A 50 12.47 -5.55 -4.99
N GLU A 51 11.67 -5.49 -6.05
CA GLU A 51 11.17 -4.22 -6.60
C GLU A 51 10.43 -3.38 -5.55
N TYR A 52 9.60 -4.02 -4.71
CA TYR A 52 8.88 -3.33 -3.65
C TYR A 52 9.78 -2.96 -2.46
N CYS A 53 10.83 -3.74 -2.16
CA CYS A 53 11.87 -3.32 -1.21
C CYS A 53 12.53 -2.02 -1.67
N ASP A 54 12.92 -1.92 -2.94
CA ASP A 54 13.55 -0.73 -3.51
C ASP A 54 12.64 0.50 -3.42
N LYS A 55 11.36 0.34 -3.83
CA LYS A 55 10.35 1.41 -3.70
C LYS A 55 10.14 1.85 -2.25
N ALA A 56 10.10 0.91 -1.31
CA ALA A 56 9.96 1.21 0.11
C ALA A 56 11.16 2.02 0.62
N ILE A 57 12.38 1.57 0.32
CA ILE A 57 13.63 2.24 0.72
C ILE A 57 13.67 3.68 0.17
N ASP A 58 13.37 3.87 -1.11
CA ASP A 58 13.40 5.18 -1.74
C ASP A 58 12.36 6.14 -1.15
N ALA A 59 11.15 5.64 -0.88
CA ALA A 59 10.09 6.43 -0.26
C ALA A 59 10.46 6.83 1.18
N ILE A 60 10.85 5.87 2.03
CA ILE A 60 11.17 6.12 3.45
C ILE A 60 12.35 7.10 3.59
N ARG A 61 13.32 7.05 2.67
CA ARG A 61 14.47 7.99 2.68
C ARG A 61 14.09 9.43 2.40
N GLN A 62 13.02 9.67 1.65
CA GLN A 62 12.55 11.02 1.30
C GLN A 62 11.74 11.67 2.42
N GLU A 63 11.24 10.86 3.36
CA GLU A 63 10.49 11.34 4.52
C GLU A 63 11.41 11.94 5.60
N LYS A 64 10.82 12.66 6.56
CA LYS A 64 11.58 13.21 7.70
C LYS A 64 12.23 12.06 8.48
N LYS A 65 13.52 12.24 8.84
CA LYS A 65 14.32 11.26 9.58
C LYS A 65 13.95 11.21 11.07
N ASP A 66 12.77 10.72 11.39
CA ASP A 66 12.41 10.37 12.77
C ASP A 66 12.82 8.91 13.10
N VAL A 67 12.59 8.49 14.35
CA VAL A 67 12.96 7.15 14.83
C VAL A 67 12.16 6.05 14.13
N ILE A 68 10.88 6.31 13.82
CA ILE A 68 9.99 5.34 13.17
C ILE A 68 10.49 5.06 11.76
N ASN A 69 10.84 6.11 11.01
CA ASN A 69 11.37 5.99 9.66
C ASN A 69 12.75 5.33 9.61
N LYS A 70 13.59 5.53 10.63
CA LYS A 70 14.86 4.78 10.77
C LYS A 70 14.64 3.28 10.97
N ASN A 71 13.65 2.90 11.79
CA ASN A 71 13.29 1.49 12.00
C ASN A 71 12.77 0.86 10.71
N LEU A 72 11.81 1.52 10.04
CA LEU A 72 11.24 1.03 8.78
C LEU A 72 12.30 0.90 7.69
N LEU A 73 13.24 1.85 7.61
CA LEU A 73 14.34 1.78 6.65
C LEU A 73 15.29 0.61 6.94
N SER A 74 15.62 0.38 8.21
CA SER A 74 16.44 -0.77 8.63
C SER A 74 15.72 -2.09 8.32
N GLU A 75 14.43 -2.18 8.62
CA GLU A 75 13.57 -3.33 8.32
C GLU A 75 13.52 -3.63 6.81
N ALA A 76 13.35 -2.62 5.97
CA ALA A 76 13.34 -2.79 4.51
C ALA A 76 14.68 -3.33 3.98
N HIS A 77 15.81 -2.85 4.52
CA HIS A 77 17.13 -3.38 4.18
C HIS A 77 17.32 -4.84 4.65
N TYR A 78 16.82 -5.20 5.85
CA TYR A 78 16.84 -6.59 6.31
C TYR A 78 15.98 -7.53 5.45
N LEU A 79 14.77 -7.11 5.08
CA LEU A 79 13.91 -7.87 4.17
C LEU A 79 14.59 -8.07 2.81
N LYS A 80 15.20 -7.01 2.25
CA LYS A 80 15.92 -7.08 0.98
C LYS A 80 17.12 -8.03 1.03
N ALA A 81 17.91 -7.99 2.11
CA ALA A 81 19.00 -8.95 2.35
C ALA A 81 18.47 -10.40 2.42
N ASN A 82 17.30 -10.61 3.03
CA ASN A 82 16.66 -11.92 3.08
C ASN A 82 16.19 -12.38 1.69
N VAL A 83 15.63 -11.48 0.88
CA VAL A 83 15.25 -11.76 -0.52
C VAL A 83 16.48 -12.11 -1.36
N PHE A 84 17.61 -11.42 -1.18
CA PHE A 84 18.87 -11.72 -1.86
C PHE A 84 19.37 -13.15 -1.61
N ILE A 85 19.19 -13.68 -0.40
CA ILE A 85 19.52 -15.09 -0.09
C ILE A 85 18.69 -16.05 -0.94
N TYR A 86 17.38 -15.83 -1.03
CA TYR A 86 16.50 -16.69 -1.84
C TYR A 86 16.78 -16.57 -3.35
N MET A 87 17.28 -15.41 -3.78
CA MET A 87 17.72 -15.18 -5.15
C MET A 87 19.15 -15.66 -5.44
N GLN A 88 19.85 -16.22 -4.44
CA GLN A 88 21.24 -16.70 -4.55
C GLN A 88 22.23 -15.61 -5.01
N MET A 89 22.02 -14.38 -4.52
CA MET A 89 22.96 -13.27 -4.75
C MET A 89 24.28 -13.51 -4.01
N ASP A 90 25.35 -12.82 -4.44
CA ASP A 90 26.66 -12.89 -3.81
C ASP A 90 26.62 -12.53 -2.31
N GLU A 91 27.40 -13.25 -1.48
CA GLU A 91 27.49 -12.98 -0.03
C GLU A 91 27.85 -11.51 0.25
N LYS A 92 28.67 -10.92 -0.63
CA LYS A 92 29.09 -9.51 -0.53
C LYS A 92 27.92 -8.53 -0.69
N ASP A 93 26.97 -8.82 -1.58
CA ASP A 93 25.80 -7.96 -1.78
C ASP A 93 24.83 -8.06 -0.61
N ILE A 94 24.67 -9.27 -0.05
CA ILE A 94 23.89 -9.49 1.15
C ILE A 94 24.52 -8.75 2.34
N GLU A 95 25.83 -8.87 2.55
CA GLU A 95 26.56 -8.16 3.60
C GLU A 95 26.42 -6.63 3.45
N ASN A 96 26.57 -6.11 2.23
CA ASN A 96 26.40 -4.68 1.95
C ASN A 96 25.00 -4.19 2.28
N GLU A 97 23.97 -4.99 2.05
CA GLU A 97 22.60 -4.62 2.37
C GLU A 97 22.34 -4.66 3.88
N LEU A 98 22.90 -5.65 4.60
CA LEU A 98 22.87 -5.69 6.07
C LEU A 98 23.60 -4.49 6.70
N LEU A 99 24.72 -4.06 6.11
CA LEU A 99 25.43 -2.85 6.53
C LEU A 99 24.55 -1.60 6.38
N LYS A 100 23.78 -1.48 5.28
CA LYS A 100 22.82 -0.38 5.11
C LYS A 100 21.72 -0.39 6.16
N ALA A 101 21.26 -1.57 6.60
CA ALA A 101 20.31 -1.69 7.70
C ALA A 101 20.88 -1.10 9.01
N LEU A 102 22.13 -1.46 9.35
CA LEU A 102 22.83 -0.95 10.53
C LEU A 102 23.08 0.56 10.46
N ILE A 103 23.40 1.09 9.28
CA ILE A 103 23.56 2.54 9.06
C ILE A 103 22.22 3.27 9.27
N ALA A 104 21.11 2.69 8.82
CA ALA A 104 19.77 3.27 8.98
C ALA A 104 19.36 3.32 10.46
N ASN A 105 19.46 2.18 11.17
CA ASN A 105 19.34 2.12 12.61
C ASN A 105 20.15 0.93 13.20
N PRO A 106 21.23 1.19 13.96
CA PRO A 106 22.05 0.14 14.54
C PRO A 106 21.40 -0.57 15.74
N ASP A 107 20.47 0.10 16.41
CA ASP A 107 19.77 -0.44 17.59
C ASP A 107 18.54 -1.27 17.19
N TYR A 108 18.17 -1.25 15.90
CA TYR A 108 17.07 -2.03 15.38
C TYR A 108 17.55 -3.43 15.01
N GLU A 109 17.09 -4.43 15.77
CA GLU A 109 17.41 -5.82 15.53
C GLU A 109 16.68 -6.35 14.27
N PRO A 110 17.26 -7.32 13.55
CA PRO A 110 16.57 -7.98 12.46
C PRO A 110 15.25 -8.59 12.93
N PRO A 111 14.17 -8.52 12.15
CA PRO A 111 12.93 -9.26 12.42
C PRO A 111 13.19 -10.73 12.79
N GLU A 112 12.40 -11.28 13.71
CA GLU A 112 12.62 -12.61 14.30
C GLU A 112 12.73 -13.73 13.26
N GLU A 113 12.02 -13.59 12.14
CA GLU A 113 12.07 -14.52 11.01
C GLU A 113 13.50 -14.60 10.40
N TYR A 114 14.25 -13.51 10.43
CA TYR A 114 15.56 -13.37 9.78
C TYR A 114 16.70 -13.62 10.74
N SER A 115 16.52 -13.27 12.01
CA SER A 115 17.53 -13.43 13.06
C SER A 115 17.89 -14.90 13.32
N LYS A 116 17.04 -15.85 12.88
CA LYS A 116 17.30 -17.29 12.95
C LYS A 116 17.94 -17.87 11.68
N HIS A 117 18.05 -17.09 10.61
CA HIS A 117 18.61 -17.59 9.34
C HIS A 117 20.15 -17.61 9.40
N SER A 118 20.76 -18.80 9.29
CA SER A 118 22.22 -19.00 9.48
C SER A 118 23.10 -18.06 8.64
N ALA A 119 22.75 -17.89 7.36
CA ALA A 119 23.48 -16.97 6.46
C ALA A 119 23.38 -15.49 6.91
N ILE A 120 22.20 -15.04 7.36
CA ILE A 120 22.03 -13.66 7.87
C ILE A 120 22.84 -13.49 9.15
N VAL A 121 22.78 -14.43 10.09
CA VAL A 121 23.53 -14.36 11.35
C VAL A 121 25.04 -14.22 11.08
N LYS A 122 25.59 -15.09 10.22
CA LYS A 122 27.00 -15.08 9.83
C LYS A 122 27.40 -13.74 9.18
N LEU A 123 26.63 -13.27 8.20
CA LEU A 123 26.95 -12.05 7.46
C LEU A 123 26.69 -10.78 8.28
N LEU A 124 25.73 -10.79 9.20
CA LEU A 124 25.44 -9.66 10.08
C LEU A 124 26.59 -9.42 11.07
N ILE A 125 27.27 -10.45 11.55
CA ILE A 125 28.49 -10.30 12.37
C ILE A 125 29.58 -9.56 11.57
N LYS A 126 29.79 -9.94 10.30
CA LYS A 126 30.73 -9.23 9.41
C LYS A 126 30.30 -7.78 9.18
N ALA A 127 29.03 -7.55 8.87
CA ALA A 127 28.48 -6.22 8.66
C ALA A 127 28.61 -5.33 9.92
N LYS A 128 28.40 -5.87 11.13
CA LYS A 128 28.63 -5.16 12.39
C LYS A 128 30.08 -4.76 12.59
N SER A 129 31.02 -5.68 12.37
CA SER A 129 32.47 -5.36 12.42
C SER A 129 32.83 -4.24 11.44
N ARG A 130 32.31 -4.29 10.22
CA ARG A 130 32.56 -3.26 9.20
C ARG A 130 31.90 -1.92 9.54
N TYR A 131 30.70 -1.94 10.12
CA TYR A 131 30.01 -0.76 10.61
C TYR A 131 30.82 -0.05 11.71
N GLU A 132 31.38 -0.81 12.66
CA GLU A 132 32.26 -0.27 13.70
C GLU A 132 33.54 0.35 13.11
N GLU A 133 34.14 -0.27 12.10
CA GLU A 133 35.28 0.30 11.38
C GLU A 133 34.92 1.61 10.66
N GLU A 134 33.73 1.69 10.03
CA GLU A 134 33.26 2.91 9.36
C GLU A 134 32.99 4.04 10.36
N ILE A 135 32.46 3.74 11.55
CA ILE A 135 32.34 4.69 12.66
C ILE A 135 33.73 5.18 13.07
N GLN A 136 34.68 4.27 13.28
CA GLN A 136 36.03 4.64 13.72
C GLN A 136 36.73 5.52 12.69
N ARG A 137 36.67 5.17 11.39
CA ARG A 137 37.23 6.01 10.31
C ARG A 137 36.59 7.39 10.26
N SER A 138 35.28 7.48 10.49
CA SER A 138 34.56 8.75 10.55
C SER A 138 35.00 9.59 11.75
N PHE A 139 35.18 8.95 12.90
CA PHE A 139 35.71 9.59 14.10
C PHE A 139 37.14 10.11 13.90
N ASP A 140 38.04 9.31 13.32
CA ASP A 140 39.42 9.72 13.02
C ASP A 140 39.46 10.90 12.05
N LYS A 141 38.57 10.90 11.05
CA LYS A 141 38.40 12.02 10.12
C LYS A 141 37.92 13.29 10.84
N ALA A 142 36.97 13.15 11.77
CA ALA A 142 36.50 14.27 12.58
C ALA A 142 37.60 14.82 13.50
N LEU A 143 38.42 13.95 14.10
CA LEU A 143 39.59 14.33 14.88
C LEU A 143 40.59 15.13 14.05
N ASN A 144 40.86 14.72 12.81
CA ASN A 144 41.74 15.47 11.91
C ASN A 144 41.16 16.87 11.61
N TYR A 145 39.86 16.98 11.34
CA TYR A 145 39.23 18.30 11.17
C TYR A 145 39.27 19.14 12.44
N PHE A 146 39.08 18.53 13.60
CA PHE A 146 39.17 19.20 14.89
C PHE A 146 40.59 19.77 15.13
N ALA A 147 41.63 18.98 14.87
CA ALA A 147 43.03 19.40 14.98
C ALA A 147 43.38 20.53 14.00
N GLN A 148 42.75 20.55 12.83
CA GLN A 148 42.89 21.62 11.82
C GLN A 148 42.06 22.89 12.13
N GLY A 149 41.33 22.93 13.25
CA GLY A 149 40.43 24.05 13.58
C GLY A 149 39.15 24.12 12.75
N LYS A 150 38.84 23.10 11.94
CA LYS A 150 37.64 23.01 11.09
C LYS A 150 36.45 22.46 11.88
N TYR A 151 36.05 23.18 12.92
CA TYR A 151 35.10 22.71 13.93
C TYR A 151 33.72 22.36 13.38
N CYS A 152 33.18 23.12 12.43
CA CYS A 152 31.87 22.82 11.85
C CYS A 152 31.88 21.53 11.00
N LEU A 153 32.99 21.21 10.32
CA LEU A 153 33.13 19.95 9.59
C LEU A 153 33.29 18.77 10.54
N ALA A 154 34.07 18.94 11.62
CA ALA A 154 34.19 17.93 12.67
C ALA A 154 32.83 17.67 13.34
N MET A 155 32.07 18.72 13.65
CA MET A 155 30.73 18.65 14.24
C MET A 155 29.76 17.87 13.35
N ALA A 156 29.69 18.21 12.04
CA ALA A 156 28.79 17.55 11.10
C ALA A 156 29.05 16.04 10.97
N ILE A 157 30.30 15.59 11.19
CA ILE A 157 30.64 14.17 11.21
C ILE A 157 30.33 13.54 12.57
N LEU A 158 30.61 14.23 13.67
CA LEU A 158 30.45 13.70 15.03
C LEU A 158 28.99 13.60 15.48
N GLU A 159 28.13 14.55 15.10
CA GLU A 159 26.70 14.56 15.49
C GLU A 159 26.00 13.21 15.29
N PRO A 160 26.09 12.54 14.12
CA PRO A 160 25.40 11.26 13.90
C PRO A 160 26.07 10.03 14.53
N ILE A 161 27.34 10.12 14.97
CA ILE A 161 28.13 8.95 15.39
C ILE A 161 28.65 9.01 16.83
N ALA A 162 28.61 10.16 17.50
CA ALA A 162 29.31 10.35 18.78
C ALA A 162 28.87 9.36 19.87
N THR A 163 27.58 9.00 19.93
CA THR A 163 27.07 8.01 20.89
C THR A 163 27.43 6.56 20.54
N LYS A 164 27.95 6.33 19.34
CA LYS A 164 28.20 5.00 18.76
C LYS A 164 29.70 4.69 18.62
N CYS A 165 30.56 5.65 18.92
CA CYS A 165 32.01 5.46 18.91
C CYS A 165 32.44 4.46 20.01
N ARG A 166 33.61 3.83 19.85
CA ARG A 166 34.20 2.97 20.89
C ARG A 166 34.38 3.67 22.23
N ASN A 167 34.62 4.99 22.21
CA ASN A 167 34.65 5.84 23.39
C ASN A 167 33.69 7.03 23.20
N PRO A 168 32.39 6.85 23.55
CA PRO A 168 31.38 7.87 23.37
C PRO A 168 31.66 9.14 24.17
N GLU A 169 32.26 9.03 25.36
CA GLU A 169 32.56 10.18 26.22
C GLU A 169 33.54 11.14 25.56
N VAL A 170 34.63 10.59 24.99
CA VAL A 170 35.63 11.39 24.25
C VAL A 170 34.98 12.04 23.03
N ALA A 171 34.19 11.30 22.26
CA ALA A 171 33.50 11.84 21.08
C ALA A 171 32.50 12.95 21.43
N LEU A 172 31.73 12.79 22.51
CA LEU A 172 30.79 13.79 22.99
C LEU A 172 31.50 15.04 23.53
N ASN A 173 32.64 14.89 24.20
CA ASN A 173 33.44 16.03 24.68
C ASN A 173 34.02 16.84 23.51
N ILE A 174 34.49 16.17 22.46
CA ILE A 174 34.96 16.83 21.24
C ILE A 174 33.77 17.51 20.53
N LEU A 175 32.62 16.85 20.42
CA LEU A 175 31.42 17.42 19.81
C LEU A 175 30.97 18.70 20.54
N LYS A 176 30.91 18.69 21.87
CA LYS A 176 30.61 19.90 22.68
C LYS A 176 31.61 21.03 22.40
N SER A 177 32.90 20.70 22.32
CA SER A 177 33.94 21.68 21.98
C SER A 177 33.75 22.25 20.57
N CYS A 178 33.35 21.42 19.61
CA CYS A 178 33.04 21.86 18.25
C CYS A 178 31.82 22.77 18.21
N GLN A 179 30.77 22.46 18.97
CA GLN A 179 29.55 23.28 19.04
C GLN A 179 29.86 24.70 19.51
N ILE A 180 30.64 24.85 20.59
CA ILE A 180 31.06 26.16 21.12
C ILE A 180 31.88 26.95 20.08
N LYS A 181 32.87 26.30 19.47
CA LYS A 181 33.81 26.98 18.55
C LYS A 181 33.25 27.22 17.15
N CYS A 182 32.31 26.39 16.70
CA CYS A 182 31.61 26.59 15.43
C CYS A 182 30.65 27.79 15.52
N THR A 183 30.01 28.03 16.66
CA THR A 183 29.18 29.24 16.87
C THR A 183 29.98 30.54 16.92
N ASP A 184 31.24 30.49 17.35
CA ASP A 184 32.13 31.67 17.40
C ASP A 184 32.72 32.07 16.05
N THR A 185 32.59 31.22 15.02
CA THR A 185 33.02 31.57 13.67
C THR A 185 31.93 32.43 13.01
N ARG A 186 31.83 33.71 13.42
CA ARG A 186 31.07 34.73 12.68
C ARG A 186 31.55 34.70 11.24
N LEU A 187 30.72 34.11 10.35
CA LEU A 187 30.89 34.23 8.92
C LEU A 187 31.05 35.72 8.58
N PRO A 188 32.11 36.14 7.86
CA PRO A 188 32.18 37.51 7.37
C PRO A 188 30.91 37.78 6.55
N PRO A 189 30.29 38.97 6.70
CA PRO A 189 29.01 39.26 6.08
C PRO A 189 29.13 39.04 4.57
N ARG A 190 28.28 38.12 4.08
CA ARG A 190 28.11 37.82 2.67
C ARG A 190 27.78 39.14 1.97
N GLN A 191 28.70 39.66 1.15
CA GLN A 191 28.41 40.79 0.28
C GLN A 191 27.20 40.39 -0.58
N VAL A 192 26.10 41.10 -0.38
CA VAL A 192 24.89 40.99 -1.19
C VAL A 192 25.25 41.54 -2.56
N VAL A 193 25.68 40.66 -3.47
CA VAL A 193 25.78 40.99 -4.89
C VAL A 193 24.35 41.14 -5.39
N THR A 194 23.99 42.39 -5.67
CA THR A 194 22.72 42.78 -6.27
C THR A 194 22.63 42.13 -7.65
N PRO A 195 21.59 41.33 -7.96
CA PRO A 195 21.41 40.81 -9.31
C PRO A 195 20.99 41.95 -10.24
N SER A 196 21.70 42.10 -11.36
CA SER A 196 21.33 42.98 -12.45
C SER A 196 19.94 42.62 -13.01
N PRO A 197 19.16 43.60 -13.48
CA PRO A 197 17.81 43.37 -14.00
C PRO A 197 17.86 42.52 -15.29
N PRO A 198 16.94 41.56 -15.47
CA PRO A 198 16.87 40.79 -16.71
C PRO A 198 16.35 41.66 -17.85
N SER A 199 17.00 41.55 -19.01
CA SER A 199 16.57 42.19 -20.26
C SER A 199 15.19 41.66 -20.72
N PRO A 200 14.38 42.48 -21.41
CA PRO A 200 13.04 42.10 -21.81
C PRO A 200 13.10 41.01 -22.89
N ARG A 201 12.50 39.85 -22.58
CA ARG A 201 12.34 38.76 -23.53
C ARG A 201 11.16 39.08 -24.45
N VAL A 202 11.43 39.24 -25.73
CA VAL A 202 10.41 39.39 -26.79
C VAL A 202 9.64 38.08 -26.91
N THR A 203 8.35 38.12 -26.56
CA THR A 203 7.41 37.00 -26.73
C THR A 203 6.87 37.01 -28.17
N PRO A 204 6.96 35.91 -28.94
CA PRO A 204 6.23 35.80 -30.19
C PRO A 204 4.73 35.67 -29.90
N LEU A 205 3.92 36.41 -30.66
CA LEU A 205 2.46 36.34 -30.66
C LEU A 205 1.99 34.92 -31.00
N SER A 206 1.23 34.31 -30.09
CA SER A 206 0.51 33.06 -30.33
C SER A 206 -0.59 33.26 -31.40
N PRO A 207 -0.83 32.30 -32.30
CA PRO A 207 -1.98 32.33 -33.19
C PRO A 207 -3.30 32.16 -32.42
N PRO A 208 -4.42 32.65 -32.96
CA PRO A 208 -5.72 32.51 -32.33
C PRO A 208 -6.17 31.04 -32.26
N PRO A 209 -6.97 30.68 -31.24
CA PRO A 209 -7.42 29.31 -31.04
C PRO A 209 -8.40 28.89 -32.15
N GLN A 210 -8.05 27.83 -32.88
CA GLN A 210 -9.00 27.12 -33.72
C GLN A 210 -10.03 26.42 -32.84
N ALA A 211 -11.31 26.65 -33.14
CA ALA A 211 -12.42 25.99 -32.49
C ALA A 211 -12.28 24.46 -32.65
N ALA A 212 -12.29 23.75 -31.53
CA ALA A 212 -12.32 22.30 -31.54
C ALA A 212 -13.63 21.82 -32.19
N PRO A 213 -13.59 20.83 -33.10
CA PRO A 213 -14.80 20.21 -33.61
C PRO A 213 -15.56 19.51 -32.47
N PRO A 214 -16.91 19.47 -32.53
CA PRO A 214 -17.71 18.84 -31.50
C PRO A 214 -17.36 17.34 -31.38
N PRO A 215 -17.37 16.77 -30.16
CA PRO A 215 -17.10 15.35 -29.97
C PRO A 215 -18.15 14.53 -30.72
N ALA A 216 -17.68 13.55 -31.49
CA ALA A 216 -18.54 12.60 -32.17
C ALA A 216 -19.40 11.85 -31.14
N PRO A 217 -20.69 11.62 -31.41
CA PRO A 217 -21.55 10.87 -30.51
C PRO A 217 -21.00 9.46 -30.32
N GLU A 218 -20.77 9.10 -29.06
CA GLU A 218 -20.37 7.77 -28.62
C GLU A 218 -21.42 6.76 -29.08
N VAL A 219 -21.07 5.99 -30.13
CA VAL A 219 -21.90 4.91 -30.65
C VAL A 219 -21.89 3.80 -29.62
N ILE A 220 -22.96 3.70 -28.83
CA ILE A 220 -23.22 2.55 -27.95
C ILE A 220 -23.47 1.34 -28.89
N PRO A 221 -22.60 0.32 -28.92
CA PRO A 221 -22.79 -0.81 -29.81
C PRO A 221 -24.04 -1.61 -29.40
N SER A 222 -24.95 -1.80 -30.34
CA SER A 222 -26.13 -2.67 -30.16
C SER A 222 -25.72 -4.12 -29.87
N PRO A 223 -26.51 -4.89 -29.11
CA PRO A 223 -26.15 -6.25 -28.72
C PRO A 223 -26.17 -7.19 -29.94
N GLN A 224 -25.05 -7.85 -30.22
CA GLN A 224 -24.99 -8.91 -31.21
C GLN A 224 -25.51 -10.24 -30.61
N PRO A 225 -26.37 -10.99 -31.31
CA PRO A 225 -26.82 -12.31 -30.87
C PRO A 225 -25.67 -13.32 -30.97
N GLY A 226 -25.42 -14.07 -29.89
CA GLY A 226 -24.39 -15.12 -29.83
C GLY A 226 -23.20 -14.84 -28.90
N LYS A 227 -23.16 -13.69 -28.21
CA LYS A 227 -22.09 -13.40 -27.24
C LYS A 227 -22.23 -14.28 -25.98
N PHE A 228 -21.16 -15.00 -25.66
CA PHE A 228 -20.97 -15.65 -24.36
C PHE A 228 -21.21 -14.62 -23.25
N LYS A 229 -21.99 -15.00 -22.23
CA LYS A 229 -22.18 -14.15 -21.06
C LYS A 229 -20.86 -14.02 -20.31
N LYS A 230 -20.49 -12.79 -19.94
CA LYS A 230 -19.25 -12.47 -19.23
C LYS A 230 -19.53 -12.17 -17.77
N ILE A 231 -18.83 -12.84 -16.86
CA ILE A 231 -18.94 -12.65 -15.41
C ILE A 231 -17.67 -11.98 -14.88
N GLY A 232 -17.83 -10.82 -14.24
CA GLY A 232 -16.78 -10.17 -13.45
C GLY A 232 -16.71 -10.80 -12.06
N ILE A 233 -15.56 -11.39 -11.71
CA ILE A 233 -15.28 -11.91 -10.38
C ILE A 233 -14.57 -10.82 -9.58
N PHE A 234 -15.26 -10.26 -8.60
CA PHE A 234 -14.72 -9.21 -7.73
C PHE A 234 -13.90 -9.79 -6.58
N PRO A 235 -13.05 -8.98 -5.93
CA PRO A 235 -12.25 -9.43 -4.81
C PRO A 235 -13.10 -10.02 -3.69
N VAL A 236 -12.56 -11.02 -2.99
CA VAL A 236 -13.25 -11.66 -1.87
C VAL A 236 -13.32 -10.69 -0.70
N ILE A 237 -14.52 -10.44 -0.21
CA ILE A 237 -14.84 -9.49 0.84
C ILE A 237 -14.68 -10.19 2.20
N TYR A 238 -13.61 -9.92 2.95
CA TYR A 238 -13.37 -10.51 4.27
C TYR A 238 -13.82 -9.57 5.40
N VAL A 239 -14.69 -10.03 6.30
CA VAL A 239 -15.15 -9.26 7.46
C VAL A 239 -14.81 -10.00 8.75
N ASP A 240 -13.83 -9.49 9.49
CA ASP A 240 -13.55 -9.93 10.86
C ASP A 240 -14.40 -9.14 11.85
N LEU A 241 -15.12 -9.86 12.71
CA LEU A 241 -15.93 -9.24 13.77
C LEU A 241 -15.25 -9.34 15.14
N CYS A 242 -14.15 -10.08 15.28
CA CYS A 242 -13.37 -10.19 16.52
C CYS A 242 -12.49 -8.94 16.70
N LYS A 243 -12.93 -8.01 17.56
CA LYS A 243 -12.20 -6.75 17.82
C LYS A 243 -11.09 -6.84 18.88
N ASP A 244 -11.00 -7.96 19.61
CA ASP A 244 -10.38 -7.91 20.94
C ASP A 244 -9.17 -8.82 21.17
N ASP A 245 -8.69 -9.59 20.18
CA ASP A 245 -7.53 -10.46 20.40
C ASP A 245 -6.65 -10.60 19.14
N TYR A 246 -5.62 -9.75 19.08
CA TYR A 246 -4.74 -9.50 17.92
C TYR A 246 -3.75 -10.64 17.59
N SER A 247 -3.97 -11.87 18.07
CA SER A 247 -2.93 -12.91 18.07
C SER A 247 -3.17 -14.11 17.13
N GLU A 248 -4.28 -14.19 16.39
CA GLU A 248 -4.56 -15.38 15.58
C GLU A 248 -4.46 -15.17 14.06
N LYS A 249 -3.32 -15.67 13.56
CA LYS A 249 -2.92 -15.93 12.17
C LYS A 249 -4.10 -16.14 11.21
N VAL A 250 -4.18 -15.33 10.16
CA VAL A 250 -4.92 -15.64 8.93
C VAL A 250 -4.39 -16.97 8.38
N LYS A 251 -5.15 -18.07 8.53
CA LYS A 251 -4.69 -19.44 8.20
C LYS A 251 -4.79 -19.79 6.71
N ALA A 252 -5.53 -19.02 5.89
CA ALA A 252 -5.57 -19.20 4.44
C ALA A 252 -6.11 -17.94 3.74
N ILE A 253 -5.47 -17.51 2.64
CA ILE A 253 -5.96 -16.50 1.71
C ILE A 253 -6.57 -17.24 0.52
N ILE A 254 -7.83 -16.97 0.17
CA ILE A 254 -8.45 -17.51 -1.04
C ILE A 254 -8.33 -16.47 -2.13
N SER A 255 -7.56 -16.77 -3.17
CA SER A 255 -7.40 -15.88 -4.31
C SER A 255 -8.63 -15.92 -5.23
N GLN A 256 -8.92 -14.82 -5.92
CA GLN A 256 -9.92 -14.78 -7.00
C GLN A 256 -9.61 -15.80 -8.10
N ASN A 257 -8.32 -16.09 -8.33
CA ASN A 257 -7.85 -17.11 -9.27
C ASN A 257 -8.37 -18.49 -8.89
N SER A 258 -8.30 -18.88 -7.62
CA SER A 258 -8.80 -20.19 -7.16
C SER A 258 -10.31 -20.34 -7.39
N ILE A 259 -11.08 -19.25 -7.22
CA ILE A 259 -12.52 -19.25 -7.51
C ILE A 259 -12.77 -19.39 -9.01
N CYS A 260 -12.03 -18.62 -9.83
CA CYS A 260 -12.12 -18.66 -11.28
C CYS A 260 -11.75 -20.03 -11.85
N GLU A 261 -10.66 -20.64 -11.37
CA GLU A 261 -10.21 -21.97 -11.77
C GLU A 261 -11.25 -23.05 -11.45
N GLU A 262 -11.86 -22.99 -10.26
CA GLU A 262 -12.90 -23.95 -9.91
C GLU A 262 -14.13 -23.77 -10.81
N LEU A 263 -14.55 -22.53 -11.08
CA LEU A 263 -15.68 -22.25 -11.97
C LEU A 263 -15.45 -22.72 -13.41
N LYS A 264 -14.21 -22.60 -13.91
CA LYS A 264 -13.82 -23.05 -15.26
C LYS A 264 -13.91 -24.57 -15.44
N LYS A 265 -13.87 -25.37 -14.37
CA LYS A 265 -14.00 -26.83 -14.44
C LYS A 265 -15.40 -27.31 -14.86
N HIS A 266 -16.41 -26.45 -14.80
CA HIS A 266 -17.82 -26.84 -14.94
C HIS A 266 -18.40 -26.74 -16.36
N ASP A 267 -17.56 -26.66 -17.41
CA ASP A 267 -17.95 -26.58 -18.85
C ASP A 267 -19.16 -25.66 -19.10
N ILE A 268 -19.13 -24.48 -18.47
CA ILE A 268 -20.16 -23.47 -18.63
C ILE A 268 -19.71 -22.56 -19.76
N LYS A 269 -20.57 -22.31 -20.75
CA LYS A 269 -20.33 -21.35 -21.84
C LYS A 269 -20.34 -19.90 -21.34
N ILE A 270 -19.42 -19.57 -20.45
CA ILE A 270 -19.32 -18.31 -19.74
C ILE A 270 -17.86 -17.88 -19.70
N GLN A 271 -17.63 -16.60 -19.99
CA GLN A 271 -16.32 -15.99 -19.85
C GLN A 271 -16.18 -15.39 -18.45
N PHE A 272 -15.16 -15.78 -17.70
CA PHE A 272 -14.83 -15.16 -16.42
C PHE A 272 -13.75 -14.10 -16.60
N ASP A 273 -13.95 -12.93 -16.01
CA ASP A 273 -13.00 -11.82 -15.98
C ASP A 273 -12.71 -11.46 -14.52
N ILE A 274 -11.44 -11.42 -14.15
CA ILE A 274 -11.04 -11.08 -12.79
C ILE A 274 -10.89 -9.57 -12.72
N ILE A 275 -11.59 -8.95 -11.79
CA ILE A 275 -11.46 -7.51 -11.51
C ILE A 275 -10.52 -7.37 -10.32
N ASP A 276 -9.28 -7.00 -10.60
CA ASP A 276 -8.26 -6.85 -9.56
C ASP A 276 -8.38 -5.51 -8.80
N ASP A 277 -7.66 -5.40 -7.68
CA ASP A 277 -7.71 -4.23 -6.80
C ASP A 277 -7.18 -2.95 -7.47
N ALA A 278 -6.22 -3.07 -8.38
CA ALA A 278 -5.64 -1.93 -9.08
C ALA A 278 -6.62 -1.34 -10.11
N GLU A 279 -7.36 -2.22 -10.78
CA GLU A 279 -8.40 -1.87 -11.72
C GLU A 279 -9.64 -1.31 -11.02
N ALA A 280 -10.04 -1.89 -9.90
CA ALA A 280 -11.04 -1.31 -9.02
C ALA A 280 -10.63 0.08 -8.49
N GLY A 281 -9.33 0.27 -8.20
CA GLY A 281 -8.73 1.55 -7.83
C GLY A 281 -8.78 2.60 -8.94
N LYS A 282 -8.54 2.23 -10.20
CA LYS A 282 -8.68 3.15 -11.36
C LYS A 282 -10.12 3.61 -11.55
N PHE A 283 -11.08 2.70 -11.38
CA PHE A 283 -12.50 3.05 -11.46
C PHE A 283 -12.93 4.07 -10.40
N LYS A 284 -12.25 4.12 -9.24
CA LYS A 284 -12.46 5.16 -8.23
C LYS A 284 -12.28 6.56 -8.81
N THR A 285 -11.17 6.72 -9.53
CA THR A 285 -10.76 7.99 -10.13
C THR A 285 -11.68 8.34 -11.31
N ASP A 286 -11.97 7.38 -12.18
CA ASP A 286 -12.70 7.63 -13.44
C ASP A 286 -14.20 7.94 -13.21
N TYR A 287 -14.79 7.45 -12.13
CA TYR A 287 -16.24 7.60 -11.86
C TYR A 287 -16.55 8.32 -10.54
N ASN A 288 -15.55 8.96 -9.92
CA ASN A 288 -15.67 9.73 -8.67
C ASN A 288 -16.39 8.93 -7.57
N PHE A 289 -15.82 7.78 -7.21
CA PHE A 289 -16.30 6.99 -6.06
C PHE A 289 -15.68 7.52 -4.77
N GLU A 290 -16.51 8.04 -3.86
CA GLU A 290 -16.04 8.47 -2.53
C GLU A 290 -15.63 7.29 -1.65
N ASP A 291 -16.25 6.12 -1.84
CA ASP A 291 -15.87 4.92 -1.10
C ASP A 291 -16.11 3.62 -1.90
N PHE A 292 -15.05 2.84 -2.09
CA PHE A 292 -15.10 1.48 -2.65
C PHE A 292 -15.16 0.41 -1.55
N ASN A 293 -15.05 0.79 -0.27
CA ASN A 293 -15.19 -0.13 0.87
C ASN A 293 -16.45 -1.02 0.83
N PRO A 294 -17.59 -0.64 0.19
CA PRO A 294 -18.72 -1.54 0.02
C PRO A 294 -18.45 -2.72 -0.94
N PHE A 295 -17.49 -2.62 -1.85
CA PHE A 295 -17.25 -3.56 -2.96
C PHE A 295 -15.85 -4.18 -3.01
N VAL A 296 -14.85 -3.49 -2.47
CA VAL A 296 -13.46 -3.93 -2.40
C VAL A 296 -13.10 -3.90 -0.93
N ILE A 297 -13.17 -5.05 -0.27
CA ILE A 297 -12.45 -5.19 0.97
C ILE A 297 -11.05 -5.66 0.61
N ASN A 298 -10.11 -4.73 0.75
CA ASN A 298 -8.69 -5.02 0.76
C ASN A 298 -8.42 -6.19 1.70
N ALA A 299 -7.87 -7.28 1.17
CA ALA A 299 -7.41 -8.43 1.95
C ALA A 299 -6.36 -8.06 3.03
N ASN A 300 -5.82 -6.83 3.00
CA ASN A 300 -4.72 -6.37 3.83
C ASN A 300 -4.98 -5.12 4.70
N ARG A 301 -6.19 -4.52 4.72
CA ARG A 301 -6.46 -3.28 5.51
C ARG A 301 -7.09 -3.49 6.89
N LEU A 302 -6.98 -4.67 7.47
CA LEU A 302 -7.48 -4.94 8.83
C LEU A 302 -6.43 -4.80 9.94
N TYR A 303 -5.29 -4.18 9.66
CA TYR A 303 -4.36 -3.81 10.72
C TYR A 303 -3.74 -2.44 10.49
N VAL A 304 -3.65 -1.71 11.61
CA VAL A 304 -3.00 -0.41 11.82
C VAL A 304 -3.89 0.81 11.55
N GLU A 305 -4.88 1.03 12.42
CA GLU A 305 -4.90 2.20 13.32
C GLU A 305 -6.10 2.11 14.27
N LYS A 306 -5.96 2.68 15.47
CA LYS A 306 -7.09 2.93 16.38
C LYS A 306 -8.05 3.92 15.70
N ILE A 307 -8.94 3.42 14.85
CA ILE A 307 -10.10 4.17 14.43
C ILE A 307 -11.09 4.13 15.60
N THR A 308 -11.23 5.24 16.31
CA THR A 308 -12.32 5.43 17.27
C THR A 308 -13.66 5.23 16.55
N MET A 309 -14.61 4.57 17.23
CA MET A 309 -15.94 4.25 16.68
C MET A 309 -16.68 5.47 16.09
N ASP A 310 -16.34 6.66 16.55
CA ASP A 310 -16.98 7.91 16.12
C ASP A 310 -16.70 8.26 14.65
N ASN A 311 -15.54 7.89 14.08
CA ASN A 311 -15.19 8.21 12.69
C ASN A 311 -15.78 7.24 11.65
N ILE A 312 -16.25 6.05 12.08
CA ILE A 312 -16.92 5.08 11.20
C ILE A 312 -18.42 5.38 11.09
N LEU A 313 -18.99 6.02 12.12
CA LEU A 313 -20.43 6.23 12.23
C LEU A 313 -20.95 7.44 11.43
N GLU A 314 -20.09 8.35 10.95
CA GLU A 314 -20.52 9.47 10.09
C GLU A 314 -20.62 9.10 8.60
N GLY A 315 -19.89 8.09 8.11
CA GLY A 315 -19.82 7.76 6.68
C GLY A 315 -20.66 6.56 6.23
N VAL A 316 -20.99 5.62 7.12
CA VAL A 316 -21.74 4.41 6.75
C VAL A 316 -22.86 4.19 7.76
N LYS A 317 -24.08 4.62 7.38
CA LYS A 317 -25.27 4.19 8.10
C LYS A 317 -25.34 2.66 8.06
N PRO A 318 -25.33 1.98 9.22
CA PRO A 318 -25.21 0.53 9.32
C PRO A 318 -26.58 -0.11 9.09
N GLU A 319 -27.11 -0.06 7.87
CA GLU A 319 -28.38 -0.72 7.56
C GLU A 319 -28.61 -0.96 6.05
N ALA A 320 -27.52 -1.07 5.26
CA ALA A 320 -27.65 -1.71 3.97
C ALA A 320 -27.88 -3.21 4.20
N VAL A 321 -29.14 -3.65 4.08
CA VAL A 321 -29.50 -5.07 4.00
C VAL A 321 -28.67 -5.68 2.87
N TRP A 322 -27.63 -6.44 3.23
CA TRP A 322 -26.73 -7.10 2.29
C TRP A 322 -27.58 -7.94 1.33
N GLY A 323 -27.59 -7.56 0.05
CA GLY A 323 -28.52 -8.09 -0.95
C GLY A 323 -29.45 -7.06 -1.59
N LYS A 324 -29.40 -5.77 -1.23
CA LYS A 324 -29.96 -4.71 -2.08
C LYS A 324 -28.96 -3.56 -2.17
N LEU A 325 -28.53 -3.23 -3.37
CA LEU A 325 -27.66 -2.08 -3.59
C LEU A 325 -28.49 -0.79 -3.60
N PHE A 326 -27.96 0.27 -3.02
CA PHE A 326 -28.52 1.60 -3.22
C PHE A 326 -28.53 1.95 -4.70
N THR A 327 -29.54 2.70 -5.16
CA THR A 327 -29.70 3.06 -6.58
C THR A 327 -28.45 3.71 -7.18
N SER A 328 -27.83 4.63 -6.42
CA SER A 328 -26.58 5.30 -6.82
C SER A 328 -25.43 4.30 -7.01
N LEU A 329 -25.37 3.29 -6.16
CA LEU A 329 -24.33 2.27 -6.15
C LEU A 329 -24.54 1.23 -7.28
N ALA A 330 -25.79 0.81 -7.48
CA ALA A 330 -26.21 -0.08 -8.55
C ALA A 330 -25.93 0.53 -9.93
N PHE A 331 -26.24 1.82 -10.10
CA PHE A 331 -25.96 2.55 -11.34
C PHE A 331 -24.46 2.63 -11.66
N LYS A 332 -23.63 2.87 -10.63
CA LYS A 332 -22.17 2.92 -10.78
C LYS A 332 -21.59 1.54 -11.12
N LEU A 333 -22.03 0.49 -10.42
CA LEU A 333 -21.66 -0.90 -10.71
C LEU A 333 -22.00 -1.27 -12.17
N LYS A 334 -23.19 -0.86 -12.64
CA LYS A 334 -23.61 -1.05 -14.03
C LYS A 334 -22.63 -0.42 -15.02
N LYS A 335 -22.29 0.86 -14.84
CA LYS A 335 -21.38 1.59 -15.74
C LYS A 335 -20.00 0.92 -15.82
N MET A 336 -19.45 0.56 -14.66
CA MET A 336 -18.16 -0.10 -14.58
C MET A 336 -18.17 -1.45 -15.31
N CYS A 337 -19.17 -2.30 -15.06
CA CYS A 337 -19.28 -3.59 -15.74
C CYS A 337 -19.55 -3.44 -17.24
N GLN A 338 -20.35 -2.44 -17.66
CA GLN A 338 -20.60 -2.14 -19.07
C GLN A 338 -19.33 -1.77 -19.84
N SER A 339 -18.43 -0.98 -19.23
CA SER A 339 -17.14 -0.62 -19.85
C SER A 339 -16.28 -1.85 -20.20
N LYS A 340 -16.50 -2.96 -19.50
CA LYS A 340 -15.78 -4.23 -19.67
C LYS A 340 -16.58 -5.31 -20.39
N GLY A 341 -17.79 -4.99 -20.83
CA GLY A 341 -18.73 -5.95 -21.41
C GLY A 341 -19.11 -7.07 -20.45
N ILE A 342 -19.19 -6.78 -19.14
CA ILE A 342 -19.57 -7.74 -18.09
C ILE A 342 -21.09 -7.74 -17.94
N ASP A 343 -21.70 -8.91 -18.09
CA ASP A 343 -23.14 -9.13 -17.92
C ASP A 343 -23.53 -9.37 -16.46
N TYR A 344 -22.65 -10.02 -15.67
CA TYR A 344 -22.91 -10.32 -14.26
C TYR A 344 -21.72 -10.00 -13.36
N ALA A 345 -21.99 -9.48 -12.17
CA ALA A 345 -20.98 -9.19 -11.15
C ALA A 345 -21.10 -10.19 -9.99
N LEU A 346 -20.05 -10.97 -9.73
CA LEU A 346 -19.99 -11.94 -8.63
C LEU A 346 -19.18 -11.38 -7.46
N PHE A 347 -19.83 -11.28 -6.31
CA PHE A 347 -19.23 -10.92 -5.03
C PHE A 347 -19.30 -12.10 -4.06
N ILE A 348 -18.19 -12.37 -3.37
CA ILE A 348 -18.12 -13.40 -2.32
C ILE A 348 -17.66 -12.71 -1.06
N LYS A 349 -18.47 -12.80 0.00
CA LYS A 349 -18.19 -12.30 1.34
C LYS A 349 -17.92 -13.45 2.28
N MET A 350 -16.87 -13.34 3.08
CA MET A 350 -16.54 -14.25 4.18
C MET A 350 -16.63 -13.46 5.48
N THR A 351 -17.33 -13.99 6.48
CA THR A 351 -17.50 -13.35 7.80
C THR A 351 -17.07 -14.31 8.89
N ILE A 352 -16.20 -13.85 9.79
CA ILE A 352 -15.80 -14.60 10.98
C ILE A 352 -16.60 -14.08 12.20
N PRO A 353 -17.27 -14.95 12.98
CA PRO A 353 -18.07 -14.55 14.12
C PRO A 353 -17.21 -14.09 15.30
N LYS A 354 -17.80 -13.26 16.16
CA LYS A 354 -17.13 -12.56 17.28
C LYS A 354 -16.60 -13.43 18.42
N LYS A 355 -17.07 -14.68 18.57
CA LYS A 355 -16.76 -15.52 19.73
C LYS A 355 -15.82 -16.65 19.35
N LYS A 356 -14.65 -16.72 20.02
CA LYS A 356 -13.63 -17.76 19.84
C LYS A 356 -14.08 -19.17 20.29
N ASP A 357 -15.09 -19.27 21.15
CA ASP A 357 -15.42 -20.51 21.87
C ASP A 357 -16.23 -21.57 21.10
N GLU A 358 -16.58 -21.33 19.84
CA GLU A 358 -17.28 -22.32 19.03
C GLU A 358 -16.56 -22.52 17.68
N ASN A 359 -15.64 -23.48 17.64
CA ASN A 359 -15.13 -24.12 16.41
C ASN A 359 -15.11 -23.21 15.16
N SER A 360 -14.29 -22.15 15.15
CA SER A 360 -13.90 -21.36 13.96
C SER A 360 -14.91 -21.31 12.80
N ASN A 361 -16.16 -20.95 13.10
CA ASN A 361 -17.28 -21.11 12.17
C ASN A 361 -17.41 -19.89 11.25
N ILE A 362 -16.82 -19.92 10.05
CA ILE A 362 -17.01 -18.82 9.08
C ILE A 362 -18.39 -18.91 8.44
N SER A 363 -18.95 -17.76 8.07
CA SER A 363 -20.07 -17.67 7.13
C SER A 363 -19.62 -17.10 5.80
N ILE A 364 -20.22 -17.58 4.72
CA ILE A 364 -19.89 -17.19 3.36
C ILE A 364 -21.15 -16.79 2.66
N THR A 365 -21.17 -15.60 2.09
CA THR A 365 -22.30 -15.06 1.33
C THR A 365 -21.85 -14.79 -0.10
N MET A 366 -22.51 -15.40 -1.06
CA MET A 366 -22.28 -15.18 -2.48
C MET A 366 -23.43 -14.35 -3.04
N ASN A 367 -23.11 -13.26 -3.74
CA ASN A 367 -24.06 -12.42 -4.44
C ASN A 367 -23.68 -12.32 -5.93
N LEU A 368 -24.58 -12.72 -6.82
CA LEU A 368 -24.45 -12.51 -8.26
C LEU A 368 -25.45 -11.43 -8.68
N TYR A 369 -24.99 -10.33 -9.23
CA TYR A 369 -25.84 -9.25 -9.73
C TYR A 369 -25.93 -9.32 -11.26
N ASN A 370 -27.13 -9.20 -11.80
CA ASN A 370 -27.34 -8.99 -13.24
C ASN A 370 -27.13 -7.50 -13.54
N MET A 371 -26.32 -7.14 -14.54
CA MET A 371 -26.09 -5.75 -14.88
C MET A 371 -27.28 -5.08 -15.58
N ASP A 372 -28.28 -5.84 -16.02
CA ASP A 372 -29.57 -5.30 -16.45
C ASP A 372 -30.32 -4.65 -15.29
N ASP A 373 -30.36 -5.34 -14.13
CA ASP A 373 -30.91 -4.86 -12.85
C ASP A 373 -29.96 -5.14 -11.66
N PRO A 374 -28.95 -4.27 -11.43
CA PRO A 374 -27.96 -4.49 -10.40
C PRO A 374 -28.46 -4.13 -8.99
N GLN A 375 -29.68 -3.61 -8.82
CA GLN A 375 -30.16 -3.22 -7.49
C GLN A 375 -30.36 -4.43 -6.58
N LYS A 376 -30.66 -5.60 -7.14
CA LYS A 376 -30.86 -6.84 -6.40
C LYS A 376 -29.98 -7.95 -6.99
N PRO A 377 -29.39 -8.81 -6.16
CA PRO A 377 -28.67 -9.96 -6.64
C PRO A 377 -29.67 -10.93 -7.26
N ALA A 378 -29.34 -11.37 -8.46
CA ALA A 378 -30.04 -12.45 -9.14
C ALA A 378 -29.79 -13.79 -8.42
N VAL A 379 -28.66 -13.92 -7.70
CA VAL A 379 -28.37 -15.01 -6.77
C VAL A 379 -27.86 -14.45 -5.45
N ASN A 380 -28.50 -14.81 -4.34
CA ASN A 380 -27.95 -14.64 -3.00
C ASN A 380 -27.92 -16.00 -2.30
N LYS A 381 -26.72 -16.46 -1.94
CA LYS A 381 -26.55 -17.72 -1.21
C LYS A 381 -25.63 -17.54 -0.02
N LYS A 382 -26.14 -17.87 1.17
CA LYS A 382 -25.39 -17.89 2.42
C LYS A 382 -25.12 -19.32 2.86
N TRP A 383 -23.91 -19.56 3.35
CA TRP A 383 -23.51 -20.75 4.08
C TRP A 383 -22.95 -20.32 5.44
N GLU A 384 -23.30 -21.03 6.49
CA GLU A 384 -22.88 -20.74 7.86
C GLU A 384 -22.18 -21.97 8.46
N HIS A 385 -21.49 -21.77 9.58
CA HIS A 385 -20.79 -22.83 10.32
C HIS A 385 -19.79 -23.62 9.47
N ILE A 386 -18.99 -22.90 8.68
CA ILE A 386 -17.96 -23.52 7.84
C ILE A 386 -16.63 -23.48 8.58
N GLU A 387 -15.92 -24.60 8.63
CA GLU A 387 -14.50 -24.60 9.01
C GLU A 387 -13.65 -24.19 7.80
N ILE A 388 -12.67 -23.28 7.97
CA ILE A 388 -11.83 -22.75 6.88
C ILE A 388 -11.19 -23.86 6.03
N LEU A 389 -10.63 -24.90 6.66
CA LEU A 389 -10.02 -26.03 5.93
C LEU A 389 -11.05 -26.84 5.13
N LYS A 390 -12.29 -26.94 5.63
CA LYS A 390 -13.41 -27.59 4.91
C LYS A 390 -13.93 -26.72 3.77
N TYR A 391 -13.82 -25.39 3.83
CA TYR A 391 -14.26 -24.49 2.78
C TYR A 391 -13.60 -24.80 1.43
N VAL A 392 -12.26 -24.75 1.38
CA VAL A 392 -11.49 -24.90 0.14
C VAL A 392 -11.77 -26.25 -0.51
N LYS A 393 -11.81 -27.32 0.29
CA LYS A 393 -12.01 -28.69 -0.22
C LYS A 393 -13.45 -29.03 -0.61
N THR A 394 -14.46 -28.45 0.04
CA THR A 394 -15.85 -28.96 -0.07
C THR A 394 -16.89 -27.92 -0.47
N LYS A 395 -16.62 -26.63 -0.29
CA LYS A 395 -17.62 -25.57 -0.52
C LYS A 395 -17.36 -24.81 -1.80
N LEU A 396 -16.11 -24.57 -2.17
CA LEU A 396 -15.78 -23.93 -3.46
C LEU A 396 -16.34 -24.73 -4.67
N PRO A 397 -16.22 -26.08 -4.74
CA PRO A 397 -16.87 -26.85 -5.79
C PRO A 397 -18.40 -26.79 -5.73
N LYS A 398 -19.00 -26.69 -4.53
CA LYS A 398 -20.45 -26.56 -4.36
C LYS A 398 -20.97 -25.19 -4.81
N MET A 399 -20.19 -24.13 -4.60
CA MET A 399 -20.48 -22.79 -5.12
C MET A 399 -20.46 -22.80 -6.65
N ALA A 400 -19.42 -23.38 -7.25
CA ALA A 400 -19.30 -23.50 -8.69
C ALA A 400 -20.49 -24.28 -9.30
N LYS A 401 -20.83 -25.43 -8.72
CA LYS A 401 -22.01 -26.22 -9.12
C LYS A 401 -23.34 -25.48 -8.92
N TYR A 402 -23.45 -24.61 -7.93
CA TYR A 402 -24.66 -23.80 -7.73
C TYR A 402 -24.79 -22.74 -8.83
N LEU A 403 -23.70 -22.03 -9.14
CA LEU A 403 -23.66 -21.07 -10.22
C LEU A 403 -23.94 -21.74 -11.57
N GLU A 404 -23.33 -22.88 -11.86
CA GLU A 404 -23.64 -23.71 -13.03
C GLU A 404 -25.14 -23.99 -13.18
N ARG A 405 -25.79 -24.45 -12.11
CA ARG A 405 -27.24 -24.73 -12.13
C ARG A 405 -28.07 -23.47 -12.38
N TYR A 406 -27.68 -22.35 -11.79
CA TYR A 406 -28.34 -21.06 -12.02
C TYR A 406 -28.23 -20.64 -13.49
N PHE A 407 -27.03 -20.70 -14.07
CA PHE A 407 -26.81 -20.35 -15.48
C PHE A 407 -27.56 -21.29 -16.44
N ARG A 408 -27.57 -22.59 -16.17
CA ARG A 408 -28.34 -23.56 -16.96
C ARG A 408 -29.85 -23.31 -16.91
N LYS A 409 -30.38 -23.06 -15.71
CA LYS A 409 -31.82 -22.99 -15.47
C LYS A 409 -32.42 -21.63 -15.83
N GLU A 410 -31.78 -20.54 -15.40
CA GLU A 410 -32.35 -19.19 -15.46
C GLU A 410 -31.88 -18.42 -16.69
N ILE A 411 -30.74 -18.82 -17.28
CA ILE A 411 -30.13 -18.12 -18.44
C ILE A 411 -30.11 -19.03 -19.68
N GLY A 412 -30.44 -20.31 -19.55
CA GLY A 412 -30.59 -21.26 -20.66
C GLY A 412 -29.27 -21.64 -21.33
N LEU A 413 -28.15 -21.59 -20.59
CA LEU A 413 -26.78 -21.85 -21.09
C LEU A 413 -26.29 -23.27 -20.84
#